data_AF-A0A554R4I8-F1
#
_entry.id   AF-A0A554R4I8-F1
#
_cell.length_a   1.000
_cell.length_b   1.000
_cell.length_c   1.000
_cell.angle_alpha   90.00
_cell.angle_beta   90.00
_cell.angle_gamma   90.00
#
_symmetry.space_group_name_H-M   'P 1'
#
loop_
_entity.id
_entity.type
_entity.pdbx_description
1 polymer ?
#
loop_
_entity_poly.entity_id
_entity_poly.type
_entity_poly.pdbx_seq_one_letter_code
_entity_poly.pdbx_strand_id
1 'polypeptide(L)'
;MRAPISVPTTACRPGTPCSCRRTVTLWDSDDPDLRMPYQHGGLERKASYFRRVGIESLFADLKSNGMRMHCGFFRWFGLRGYALLIGFTLAALNIPFLRD
;
A
#
# COMPACT_ATOMS: atom_id res chain seq x y z
N MET A 1 -6.38 -17.03 9.21
CA MET A 1 -5.39 -15.92 9.13
C MET A 1 -5.36 -15.21 10.46
N ARG A 2 -4.18 -14.98 11.07
CA ARG A 2 -4.04 -14.33 12.38
C ARG A 2 -4.10 -12.82 12.21
N ALA A 3 -5.00 -12.14 12.92
CA ALA A 3 -5.09 -10.68 12.87
C ALA A 3 -3.78 -10.03 13.40
N PRO A 4 -3.36 -8.87 12.87
CA PRO A 4 -2.15 -8.18 13.31
C PRO A 4 -2.23 -7.76 14.78
N ILE A 5 -1.08 -7.65 15.45
CA ILE A 5 -0.93 -7.30 16.88
C ILE A 5 -1.60 -5.97 17.26
N SER A 6 -1.81 -5.07 16.29
CA SER A 6 -2.50 -3.80 16.47
C SER A 6 -4.02 -3.91 16.61
N VAL A 7 -4.59 -5.11 16.42
CA VAL A 7 -6.04 -5.32 16.59
C VAL A 7 -6.31 -5.64 18.05
N PRO A 8 -6.97 -4.75 18.81
CA PRO A 8 -7.33 -5.02 20.18
C PRO A 8 -8.25 -6.26 20.25
N THR A 9 -7.87 -7.25 21.05
CA THR A 9 -8.57 -8.53 21.23
C THR A 9 -9.66 -8.48 22.30
N THR A 10 -9.90 -7.31 22.91
CA THR A 10 -10.83 -7.16 24.02
C THR A 10 -12.27 -7.24 23.53
N ALA A 11 -13.01 -8.26 23.99
CA ALA A 11 -14.46 -8.33 23.80
C ALA A 11 -15.14 -7.17 24.55
N CYS A 12 -15.94 -6.36 23.85
CA CYS A 12 -16.70 -5.28 24.47
C CYS A 12 -17.79 -5.84 25.39
N ARG A 13 -17.88 -5.28 26.61
CA ARG A 13 -18.97 -5.55 27.54
C ARG A 13 -19.97 -4.39 27.51
N PRO A 14 -21.29 -4.66 27.48
CA PRO A 14 -22.31 -3.61 27.57
C PRO A 14 -22.07 -2.69 28.78
N GLY A 15 -22.10 -1.37 28.57
CA GLY A 15 -21.91 -0.38 29.64
C GLY A 15 -20.46 0.00 29.96
N THR A 16 -19.46 -0.58 29.30
CA THR A 16 -18.04 -0.19 29.46
C THR A 16 -17.51 0.54 28.22
N PRO A 17 -16.72 1.62 28.38
CA PRO A 17 -16.11 2.30 27.24
C PRO A 17 -15.09 1.35 26.60
N CYS A 18 -15.43 0.80 25.44
CA CYS A 18 -14.56 -0.10 24.71
C CYS A 18 -13.99 0.59 23.47
N SER A 19 -12.69 0.42 23.21
CA SER A 19 -12.03 0.84 21.96
C SER A 19 -12.40 -0.13 20.84
N CYS A 20 -13.67 -0.17 20.49
CA CYS A 20 -14.20 -0.98 19.40
C CYS A 20 -13.66 -0.44 18.08
N ARG A 21 -13.13 -1.31 17.20
CA ARG A 21 -12.83 -0.95 15.81
C ARG A 21 -14.15 -0.65 15.11
N ARG A 22 -14.54 0.62 15.05
CA ARG A 22 -15.76 1.05 14.36
C ARG A 22 -15.41 1.27 12.89
N THR A 23 -15.95 0.42 12.02
CA THR A 23 -15.93 0.70 10.58
C THR A 23 -17.01 1.73 10.33
N VAL A 24 -16.61 2.91 9.85
CA VAL A 24 -17.55 3.96 9.44
C VAL A 24 -17.59 3.94 7.91
N THR A 25 -18.79 3.82 7.33
CA THR A 25 -18.98 4.06 5.91
C THR A 25 -19.11 5.56 5.70
N LEU A 26 -18.11 6.15 5.06
CA LEU A 26 -18.11 7.53 4.61
C LEU A 26 -18.83 7.61 3.26
N TRP A 27 -19.60 8.66 3.07
CA TRP A 27 -20.09 9.07 1.75
C TRP A 27 -18.94 9.65 0.94
N ASP A 28 -19.02 9.58 -0.39
CA ASP A 28 -17.99 10.15 -1.28
C ASP A 28 -17.79 11.66 -1.07
N SER A 29 -18.78 12.34 -0.49
CA SER A 29 -18.73 13.76 -0.10
C SER A 29 -18.08 14.04 1.24
N ASP A 30 -17.93 13.04 2.12
CA ASP A 30 -17.51 13.27 3.51
C ASP A 30 -16.02 13.59 3.62
N ASP A 31 -15.21 12.97 2.75
CA ASP A 31 -13.76 13.21 2.71
C ASP A 31 -13.20 12.97 1.30
N PRO A 32 -13.59 13.83 0.34
CA PRO A 32 -13.27 13.62 -1.07
C PRO A 32 -11.76 13.49 -1.33
N ASP A 33 -10.97 14.29 -0.61
CA ASP A 33 -9.53 14.37 -0.83
C ASP A 33 -8.73 13.25 -0.16
N LEU A 34 -9.35 12.49 0.76
CA LEU A 34 -8.69 11.43 1.51
C LEU A 34 -8.22 10.27 0.62
N ARG A 35 -8.97 9.98 -0.45
CA ARG A 35 -8.61 8.94 -1.44
C ARG A 35 -7.87 9.49 -2.65
N MET A 36 -8.16 10.71 -3.05
CA MET A 36 -7.59 11.32 -4.25
C MET A 36 -7.61 12.85 -4.10
N PRO A 37 -6.44 13.51 -3.94
CA PRO A 37 -6.37 14.94 -3.62
C PRO A 37 -6.86 15.87 -4.75
N TYR A 38 -7.18 15.32 -5.92
CA TYR A 38 -7.67 16.06 -7.08
C TYR A 38 -8.84 15.30 -7.70
N GLN A 39 -10.05 15.49 -7.18
CA GLN A 39 -11.22 14.71 -7.59
C GLN A 39 -11.77 15.09 -8.97
N HIS A 40 -11.67 16.35 -9.37
CA HIS A 40 -12.35 16.89 -10.56
C HIS A 40 -11.39 17.17 -11.74
N GLY A 41 -11.96 17.11 -12.96
CA GLY A 41 -11.29 16.99 -14.26
C GLY A 41 -10.33 18.10 -14.70
N GLY A 42 -9.20 18.26 -14.00
CA GLY A 42 -8.10 19.16 -14.37
C GLY A 42 -6.80 18.43 -14.74
N LEU A 43 -5.79 19.21 -15.13
CA LEU A 43 -4.44 18.71 -15.43
C LEU A 43 -3.78 18.08 -14.19
N GLU A 44 -4.02 18.66 -13.00
CA GLU A 44 -3.48 18.14 -11.73
C GLU A 44 -4.06 16.76 -11.38
N ARG A 45 -5.37 16.57 -11.60
CA ARG A 45 -6.02 15.26 -11.50
C ARG A 45 -5.39 14.24 -12.43
N LYS A 46 -5.18 14.62 -13.69
CA LYS A 46 -4.56 13.75 -14.70
C LYS A 46 -3.15 13.35 -14.27
N ALA A 47 -2.33 14.30 -13.83
CA ALA A 47 -0.98 14.04 -13.33
C ALA A 47 -0.96 13.14 -12.09
N SER A 48 -1.84 13.39 -11.12
CA SER A 48 -1.99 12.56 -9.92
C SER A 48 -2.45 11.14 -10.25
N TYR A 49 -3.39 11.00 -11.18
CA TYR A 49 -3.88 9.71 -11.65
C TYR A 49 -2.74 8.90 -12.30
N PHE A 50 -2.02 9.47 -13.26
CA PHE A 50 -0.93 8.74 -13.93
C PHE A 50 0.23 8.41 -13.00
N ARG A 51 0.54 9.26 -12.01
CA ARG A 51 1.53 8.94 -10.98
C ARG A 51 1.13 7.69 -10.19
N ARG A 52 -0.13 7.64 -9.74
CA ARG A 52 -0.66 6.50 -8.99
C ARG A 52 -0.69 5.23 -9.84
N VAL A 53 -1.19 5.32 -11.06
CA VAL A 53 -1.23 4.20 -12.00
C VAL A 53 0.18 3.67 -12.25
N GLY A 54 1.17 4.54 -12.46
CA GLY A 54 2.56 4.10 -12.63
C GLY A 54 3.09 3.28 -11.45
N ILE A 55 2.80 3.69 -10.22
CA ILE A 55 3.18 2.96 -9.00
C ILE A 55 2.42 1.63 -8.90
N GLU A 56 1.12 1.63 -9.15
CA GLU A 56 0.29 0.41 -9.10
C GLU A 56 0.72 -0.60 -10.17
N SER A 57 1.03 -0.14 -11.38
CA SER A 57 1.56 -0.96 -12.47
C SER A 57 2.92 -1.56 -12.12
N LEU A 58 3.84 -0.77 -11.53
CA LEU A 58 5.12 -1.29 -11.06
C LEU A 58 4.91 -2.39 -10.00
N PHE A 59 4.04 -2.19 -9.01
CA PHE A 59 3.77 -3.21 -8.00
C PHE A 59 3.09 -4.45 -8.55
N ALA A 60 2.19 -4.30 -9.53
CA ALA A 60 1.60 -5.43 -10.24
C ALA A 60 2.70 -6.23 -10.96
N ASP A 61 3.59 -5.57 -11.68
CA ASP A 61 4.66 -6.20 -12.44
C ASP A 61 5.66 -6.94 -11.54
N LEU A 62 6.06 -6.33 -10.43
CA LEU A 62 6.88 -6.95 -9.37
C LEU A 62 6.22 -8.22 -8.81
N LYS A 63 4.89 -8.20 -8.63
CA LYS A 63 4.13 -9.28 -8.01
C LYS A 63 3.81 -10.43 -8.96
N SER A 64 3.52 -10.17 -10.25
CA SER A 64 3.03 -11.21 -11.16
C SER A 64 3.97 -11.55 -12.31
N ASN A 65 4.69 -10.58 -12.88
CA ASN A 65 5.31 -10.75 -14.19
C ASN A 65 6.84 -10.94 -14.07
N GLY A 66 7.53 -10.01 -13.43
CA GLY A 66 9.00 -9.96 -13.43
C GLY A 66 9.65 -10.80 -12.35
N MET A 67 9.25 -10.64 -11.08
CA MET A 67 9.94 -11.24 -9.93
C MET A 67 9.08 -12.15 -9.04
N ARG A 68 7.75 -12.18 -9.26
CA ARG A 68 6.79 -12.93 -8.40
C ARG A 68 6.99 -12.64 -6.91
N MET A 69 7.12 -11.36 -6.59
CA MET A 69 7.46 -10.89 -5.26
C MET A 69 6.24 -11.02 -4.33
N HIS A 70 6.30 -12.00 -3.42
CA HIS A 70 5.22 -12.30 -2.48
C HIS A 70 5.66 -12.12 -1.02
N CYS A 71 4.71 -12.23 -0.08
CA CYS A 71 5.02 -12.21 1.34
C CYS A 71 6.01 -13.34 1.67
N GLY A 72 7.15 -13.00 2.29
CA GLY A 72 8.25 -13.94 2.54
C GLY A 72 9.30 -14.04 1.44
N PHE A 73 9.21 -13.23 0.37
CA PHE A 73 10.23 -13.15 -0.68
C PHE A 73 11.62 -12.82 -0.11
N PHE A 74 11.70 -11.85 0.80
CA PHE A 74 12.89 -11.65 1.61
C PHE A 74 12.76 -12.38 2.93
N ARG A 75 13.80 -13.13 3.30
CA ARG A 75 13.91 -13.86 4.56
C ARG A 75 14.89 -13.17 5.51
N TRP A 76 14.70 -11.87 5.74
CA TRP A 76 15.48 -11.08 6.69
C TRP A 76 14.56 -10.51 7.78
N PHE A 77 15.05 -10.31 9.00
CA PHE A 77 14.29 -9.66 10.07
C PHE A 77 14.64 -8.18 10.23
N GLY A 78 13.63 -7.32 10.17
CA GLY A 78 13.76 -5.88 10.45
C GLY A 78 13.70 -4.98 9.23
N LEU A 79 13.11 -3.79 9.42
CA LEU A 79 12.81 -2.82 8.36
C LEU A 79 14.03 -2.39 7.54
N ARG A 80 15.18 -2.21 8.17
CA ARG A 80 16.41 -1.79 7.48
C ARG A 80 16.91 -2.84 6.48
N GLY A 81 16.88 -4.11 6.87
CA GLY A 81 17.27 -5.22 5.99
C GLY A 81 16.31 -5.35 4.80
N TYR A 82 15.00 -5.23 5.05
CA TYR A 82 14.00 -5.19 3.98
C TYR A 82 14.20 -4.00 3.03
N ALA A 83 14.41 -2.79 3.56
CA ALA A 83 14.60 -1.60 2.75
C ALA A 83 15.83 -1.71 1.84
N LEU A 84 16.94 -2.24 2.36
CA LEU A 84 18.16 -2.45 1.61
C LEU A 84 17.96 -3.49 0.49
N LEU A 85 17.34 -4.64 0.81
CA LEU A 85 17.06 -5.68 -0.18
C LEU A 85 16.09 -5.22 -1.27
N ILE A 86 15.02 -4.50 -0.89
CA ILE A 86 14.09 -3.86 -1.85
C ILE A 86 14.87 -2.91 -2.77
N GLY A 87 15.73 -2.06 -2.20
CA GLY A 87 16.55 -1.12 -2.97
C GLY A 87 17.39 -1.80 -4.04
N PHE A 88 18.11 -2.87 -3.69
CA PHE A 88 18.90 -3.64 -4.65
C PHE A 88 18.03 -4.31 -5.72
N THR A 89 16.88 -4.88 -5.36
CA THR A 89 15.99 -5.51 -6.34
C THR A 89 15.43 -4.49 -7.34
N LEU A 90 15.05 -3.30 -6.89
CA LEU A 90 14.57 -2.23 -7.76
C LEU A 90 15.68 -1.67 -8.66
N ALA A 91 16.90 -1.56 -8.14
CA ALA A 91 18.06 -1.15 -8.94
C ALA A 91 18.37 -2.17 -10.04
N ALA A 92 18.36 -3.47 -9.71
CA ALA A 92 18.59 -4.55 -10.66
C ALA A 92 17.52 -4.61 -11.77
N LEU A 93 16.25 -4.33 -11.42
CA LEU A 93 15.17 -4.21 -12.40
C LEU A 93 15.32 -3.06 -13.37
N ASN A 94 15.97 -1.96 -12.97
CA ASN A 94 16.22 -0.83 -13.87
C ASN A 94 17.32 -1.10 -14.90
N ILE A 95 18.25 -2.02 -14.63
CA ILE A 95 19.35 -2.35 -15.55
C ILE A 95 18.86 -2.80 -16.93
N PRO A 96 17.91 -3.75 -17.08
CA PRO A 96 17.39 -4.11 -18.40
C PRO A 96 16.66 -2.94 -19.10
N PHE A 97 15.88 -2.14 -18.37
CA PHE A 97 15.22 -0.96 -18.94
C PHE A 97 16.16 0.14 -19.44
N LEU A 98 17.40 0.17 -18.94
CA LEU A 98 18.43 1.14 -19.35
C LEU A 98 19.34 0.61 -20.47
N ARG A 99 19.28 -0.69 -20.76
CA ARG A 99 20.14 -1.37 -21.74
C ARG A 99 19.52 -1.41 -23.14
N ASP A 100 18.20 -1.33 -23.20
CA ASP A 100 17.39 -1.16 -24.42
C ASP A 100 17.07 0.32 -24.64
#